data_AF-A0A7U7PWB5-F1
#
_entry.id   AF-A0A7U7PWB5-F1
#
_cell.length_a   1.000
_cell.length_b   1.000
_cell.length_c   1.000
_cell.angle_alpha   90.00
_cell.angle_beta   90.00
_cell.angle_gamma   90.00
#
_symmetry.space_group_name_H-M   'P 1'
#
loop_
_entity.id
_entity.type
_entity.pdbx_description
1 polymer ?
#
loop_
_entity_poly.entity_id
_entity_poly.type
_entity_poly.pdbx_seq_one_letter_code
_entity_poly.pdbx_strand_id
1 'polypeptide(L)'
;MSEVMKHAVVRPYTDIAHKYHKYNIYDIYPAKGYEETRIDLLTNNEVNKYNQVYIKALDKFSKNELLEIAERNKVEIPKSALKNEIIDLLNA
;
A
#
# COMPACT_ATOMS: atom_id res chain seq x y z
N MET A 1 4.15 -19.87 5.44
CA MET A 1 4.28 -18.91 4.33
C MET A 1 4.24 -17.54 4.97
N SER A 2 5.28 -16.74 4.86
CA SER A 2 5.23 -15.36 5.35
C SER A 2 4.20 -14.63 4.51
N GLU A 3 3.10 -14.16 5.10
CA GLU A 3 2.16 -13.30 4.41
C GLU A 3 2.93 -12.09 3.89
N VAL A 4 2.83 -11.90 2.58
CA VAL A 4 3.43 -10.77 1.90
C VAL A 4 2.60 -9.55 2.31
N MET A 5 3.12 -8.76 3.25
CA MET A 5 2.40 -7.62 3.81
C MET A 5 2.33 -6.51 2.76
N LYS A 6 1.13 -6.26 2.21
CA LYS A 6 0.93 -5.19 1.24
C LYS A 6 1.09 -3.83 1.91
N HIS A 7 1.39 -2.84 1.07
CA HIS A 7 1.56 -1.45 1.47
C HIS A 7 0.51 -0.59 0.77
N ALA A 8 0.21 0.58 1.34
CA ALA A 8 -0.56 1.60 0.64
C ALA A 8 0.35 2.77 0.27
N VAL A 9 0.09 3.34 -0.90
CA VAL A 9 0.82 4.50 -1.41
C VAL A 9 0.43 5.75 -0.62
N VAL A 10 1.40 6.45 -0.05
CA VAL A 10 1.21 7.69 0.71
C VAL A 10 1.61 8.94 -0.07
N ARG A 11 2.29 8.76 -1.21
CA ARG A 11 2.73 9.83 -2.10
C ARG A 11 2.68 9.32 -3.54
N PRO A 12 2.08 10.06 -4.48
CA PRO A 12 1.98 9.61 -5.86
C PRO A 12 3.37 9.50 -6.50
N TYR A 13 3.58 8.48 -7.33
CA TYR A 13 4.82 8.27 -8.06
C TYR A 13 4.60 7.44 -9.31
N THR A 14 5.60 7.43 -10.19
CA THR A 14 5.63 6.56 -11.36
C THR A 14 6.69 5.49 -11.16
N ASP A 15 6.29 4.22 -11.13
CA ASP A 15 7.22 3.11 -11.01
C ASP A 15 7.69 2.66 -12.39
N ILE A 16 8.93 3.04 -12.73
CA ILE A 16 9.57 2.67 -14.00
C ILE A 16 9.72 1.15 -14.11
N ALA A 17 10.00 0.45 -13.00
CA ALA A 17 10.16 -1.00 -12.99
C ALA A 17 8.82 -1.72 -13.22
N HIS A 18 7.71 -1.07 -12.91
CA HIS A 18 6.37 -1.52 -13.26
C HIS A 18 5.86 -0.89 -14.57
N LYS A 19 6.70 -0.84 -15.63
CA LYS A 19 6.32 -0.31 -16.95
C LYS A 19 5.73 1.11 -16.90
N TYR A 20 6.32 2.00 -16.09
CA TYR A 20 5.84 3.36 -15.87
C TYR A 20 4.42 3.45 -15.31
N HIS A 21 4.01 2.45 -14.50
CA HIS A 21 2.73 2.49 -13.80
C HIS A 21 2.66 3.70 -12.87
N LYS A 22 1.54 4.42 -12.91
CA LYS A 22 1.29 5.58 -12.05
C LYS A 22 0.54 5.13 -10.82
N TYR A 23 1.21 5.20 -9.69
CA TYR A 23 0.63 4.99 -8.37
C TYR A 23 0.11 6.32 -7.82
N ASN A 24 -1.15 6.31 -7.39
CA ASN A 24 -1.81 7.39 -6.68
C ASN A 24 -1.88 7.09 -5.18
N ILE A 25 -2.19 8.10 -4.39
CA ILE A 25 -2.41 7.93 -2.95
C ILE A 25 -3.51 6.88 -2.73
N TYR A 26 -3.26 5.99 -1.78
CA TYR A 26 -4.08 4.84 -1.39
C TYR A 26 -4.16 3.68 -2.39
N ASP A 27 -3.45 3.73 -3.51
CA ASP A 27 -3.29 2.52 -4.33
C ASP A 27 -2.53 1.46 -3.52
N ILE A 28 -2.91 0.19 -3.69
CA ILE A 28 -2.22 -0.94 -3.07
C ILE A 28 -0.94 -1.25 -3.83
N TYR A 29 0.15 -1.41 -3.07
CA TYR A 29 1.46 -1.79 -3.57
C TYR A 29 1.89 -3.14 -2.96
N PRO A 30 2.40 -4.07 -3.77
CA PRO A 30 2.51 -4.02 -5.23
C PRO A 30 1.14 -4.15 -5.88
N ALA A 31 1.04 -3.71 -7.14
CA ALA A 31 -0.16 -4.00 -7.91
C ALA A 31 -0.23 -5.50 -8.24
N LYS A 32 -1.44 -6.02 -8.45
CA LYS A 32 -1.64 -7.43 -8.81
C LYS A 32 -0.82 -7.81 -10.05
N GLY A 33 0.00 -8.85 -9.94
CA GLY A 33 0.85 -9.34 -11.02
C GLY A 33 2.20 -8.62 -11.15
N TYR A 34 2.56 -7.75 -10.20
CA TYR A 34 3.88 -7.14 -10.07
C TYR A 34 4.58 -7.63 -8.81
N GLU A 35 5.88 -7.87 -8.89
CA GLU A 35 6.69 -8.38 -7.77
C GLU A 35 7.21 -7.27 -6.85
N GLU A 36 7.27 -7.58 -5.55
CA GLU A 36 7.70 -6.70 -4.46
C GLU A 36 9.21 -6.44 -4.41
N THR A 37 9.78 -5.96 -5.51
CA THR A 37 11.24 -5.81 -5.62
C THR A 37 11.77 -4.51 -5.04
N ARG A 38 10.91 -3.54 -4.69
CA ARG A 38 11.32 -2.17 -4.35
C ARG A 38 10.79 -1.65 -3.02
N ILE A 39 10.26 -2.51 -2.15
CA ILE A 39 9.68 -2.08 -0.87
C ILE A 39 10.67 -1.25 -0.05
N ASP A 40 11.91 -1.71 0.10
CA ASP A 40 12.92 -0.99 0.89
C ASP A 40 13.22 0.42 0.33
N LEU A 41 13.27 0.55 -1.00
CA LEU A 41 13.50 1.84 -1.68
C LEU A 41 12.33 2.83 -1.53
N LEU A 42 11.12 2.32 -1.33
CA LEU A 42 9.88 3.11 -1.28
C LEU A 42 9.43 3.39 0.15
N THR A 43 9.89 2.59 1.12
CA THR A 43 9.59 2.76 2.56
C THR A 43 10.68 3.52 3.30
N ASN A 44 11.94 3.47 2.84
CA ASN A 44 13.08 4.09 3.52
C ASN A 44 13.49 5.42 2.89
N ASN A 45 13.41 6.48 3.67
CA ASN A 45 13.82 7.83 3.30
C ASN A 45 15.35 7.99 3.18
N GLU A 46 16.14 7.25 3.95
CA GLU A 46 17.62 7.30 3.91
C GLU A 46 18.20 6.68 2.64
N VAL A 47 17.49 5.71 2.06
CA VAL A 47 17.92 4.98 0.85
C VAL A 47 17.40 5.66 -0.43
N ASN A 48 16.30 6.40 -0.34
CA ASN A 48 15.75 7.10 -1.49
C ASN A 48 16.46 8.44 -1.73
N LYS A 49 16.97 8.66 -2.94
CA LYS A 49 17.64 9.91 -3.36
C LYS A 49 16.82 11.19 -3.16
N TYR A 50 15.49 11.07 -3.00
CA TYR A 50 14.59 12.19 -2.76
C TYR A 50 14.25 12.40 -1.28
N ASN A 51 14.78 11.56 -0.37
CA ASN A 51 14.48 11.57 1.05
C ASN A 51 12.97 11.54 1.34
N GLN A 52 12.24 10.72 0.58
CA GLN A 52 10.78 10.64 0.60
C GLN A 52 10.31 9.19 0.76
N VAL A 53 9.27 9.01 1.58
CA VAL A 53 8.52 7.76 1.73
C VAL A 53 7.34 7.80 0.76
N TYR A 54 7.21 6.76 -0.05
CA TYR A 54 6.19 6.64 -1.10
C TYR A 54 5.11 5.63 -0.75
N ILE A 55 5.44 4.59 0.00
CA ILE A 55 4.51 3.57 0.47
C ILE A 55 4.68 3.36 1.98
N LYS A 56 3.62 2.92 2.65
CA LYS A 56 3.59 2.64 4.07
C LYS A 56 2.85 1.33 4.33
N ALA A 57 3.31 0.55 5.30
CA ALA A 57 2.64 -0.68 5.70
C ALA A 57 1.23 -0.39 6.25
N LEU A 58 0.27 -1.28 5.97
CA LEU A 58 -1.15 -1.10 6.31
C LEU A 58 -1.38 -0.99 7.83
N ASP A 59 -0.57 -1.68 8.65
CA ASP A 59 -0.65 -1.62 10.11
C ASP A 59 -0.42 -0.22 10.68
N LYS A 60 0.32 0.64 9.96
CA LYS A 60 0.65 2.01 10.36
C LYS A 60 -0.44 3.02 10.05
N PHE A 61 -1.54 2.65 9.42
CA PHE A 61 -2.67 3.53 9.15
C PHE A 61 -3.69 3.48 10.29
N SER A 62 -4.44 4.56 10.48
CA SER A 62 -5.64 4.56 11.31
C SER A 62 -6.75 3.71 10.67
N LYS A 63 -7.77 3.35 11.46
CA LYS A 63 -8.93 2.63 10.93
C LYS A 63 -9.63 3.41 9.82
N ASN A 64 -9.75 4.73 9.96
CA ASN A 64 -10.41 5.59 8.97
C ASN A 64 -9.62 5.63 7.66
N GLU A 65 -8.30 5.80 7.71
CA GLU A 65 -7.46 5.74 6.51
C GLU A 65 -7.56 4.37 5.82
N LEU A 66 -7.63 3.27 6.57
CA LEU A 66 -7.82 1.94 6.00
C LEU A 66 -9.18 1.77 5.31
N LEU A 67 -10.24 2.42 5.81
CA LEU A 67 -11.54 2.46 5.15
C LEU A 67 -11.49 3.26 3.84
N GLU A 68 -10.79 4.40 3.84
CA GLU A 68 -10.57 5.19 2.61
C GLU A 68 -9.78 4.40 1.56
N ILE A 69 -8.74 3.67 2.01
CA ILE A 69 -7.96 2.77 1.14
C ILE A 69 -8.86 1.68 0.56
N ALA A 70 -9.69 1.04 1.39
CA ALA A 70 -10.59 0.00 0.93
C ALA A 70 -11.63 0.53 -0.07
N GLU A 71 -12.24 1.68 0.20
CA GLU A 71 -13.17 2.34 -0.72
C GLU A 71 -12.50 2.65 -2.07
N ARG A 72 -11.29 3.20 -2.03
CA ARG A 72 -10.51 3.53 -3.23
C ARG A 72 -10.21 2.30 -4.09
N ASN A 73 -9.91 1.18 -3.45
CA ASN A 73 -9.59 -0.09 -4.10
C ASN A 73 -10.83 -0.96 -4.34
N LYS A 74 -12.04 -0.46 -4.08
CA LYS A 74 -13.33 -1.16 -4.24
C LYS A 74 -13.38 -2.48 -3.46
N VAL A 75 -12.77 -2.50 -2.27
CA VAL A 75 -12.82 -3.61 -1.33
C VAL A 75 -14.00 -3.39 -0.40
N GLU A 76 -14.92 -4.35 -0.36
CA GLU A 76 -16.08 -4.28 0.53
C GLU A 76 -15.67 -4.57 1.96
N ILE A 77 -15.91 -3.60 2.85
CA ILE A 77 -15.62 -3.71 4.27
C ILE A 77 -16.92 -3.77 5.09
N PRO A 78 -17.11 -4.79 5.94
CA PRO A 78 -18.22 -4.82 6.88
C PRO A 78 -18.18 -3.61 7.82
N LYS A 79 -19.33 -2.98 8.08
CA LYS A 79 -19.42 -1.80 8.99
C LYS A 79 -18.89 -2.10 10.41
N SER A 80 -19.00 -3.35 10.86
CA SER A 80 -18.52 -3.80 12.16
C SER A 80 -17.06 -4.26 12.17
N ALA A 81 -16.38 -4.26 11.02
CA ALA A 81 -15.02 -4.78 10.91
C ALA A 81 -14.05 -4.05 11.84
N LEU A 82 -13.22 -4.83 12.53
CA LEU A 82 -12.09 -4.36 13.32
C LEU A 82 -10.94 -3.96 12.40
N LYS A 83 -9.99 -3.18 12.92
CA LYS A 83 -8.85 -2.68 12.14
C LYS A 83 -8.06 -3.82 11.47
N ASN A 84 -7.81 -4.91 12.19
CA ASN A 84 -7.06 -6.05 11.66
C ASN A 84 -7.82 -6.78 10.56
N GLU A 85 -9.13 -6.97 10.70
CA GLU A 85 -9.97 -7.57 9.65
C GLU A 85 -9.95 -6.75 8.36
N ILE A 86 -9.90 -5.41 8.47
CA ILE A 86 -9.75 -4.53 7.30
C ILE A 86 -8.39 -4.74 6.64
N ILE A 87 -7.31 -4.86 7.42
CA ILE A 87 -5.97 -5.12 6.91
C ILE A 87 -5.93 -6.47 6.19
N ASP A 88 -6.52 -7.51 6.76
CA ASP A 88 -6.58 -8.85 6.16
C ASP A 88 -7.32 -8.82 4.83
N LEU A 89 -8.46 -8.11 4.75
CA LEU A 89 -9.22 -7.93 3.51
C LEU A 89 -8.43 -7.16 2.43
N LEU A 90 -7.59 -6.20 2.83
CA LEU A 90 -6.72 -5.47 1.89
C LEU A 90 -5.51 -6.31 1.44
N ASN A 91 -5.05 -7.23 2.28
CA ASN A 91 -3.96 -8.17 1.96
C ASN A 91 -4.41 -9.36 1.10
N ALA A 92 -5.70 -9.71 1.09
CA ALA A 92 -6.28 -10.76 0.24
C ALA A 92 -6.06 -10.54 -1.26
#